data_AF-A0A973AC10-F1
#
_entry.id   AF-A0A973AC10-F1
#
_cell.length_a   1.000
_cell.length_b   1.000
_cell.length_c   1.000
_cell.angle_alpha   90.00
_cell.angle_beta   90.00
_cell.angle_gamma   90.00
#
_symmetry.space_group_name_H-M   'P 1'
#
loop_
_entity.id
_entity.type
_entity.pdbx_description
1 polymer ?
#
loop_
_entity_poly.entity_id
_entity_poly.type
_entity_poly.pdbx_seq_one_letter_code
_entity_poly.pdbx_strand_id
1 'polypeptide(L)' 'MDYKNSKAANTTVTYDKNQIEAPTENIYEAITIIAKRAEQISVDLKNELVEKLEEFATYTDSLEEVFENKEQIEV' A
#
# COMPACT_ATOMS: atom_id res chain seq x y z
N MET A 1 -10.33 -0.41 -2.18
CA MET A 1 -10.81 -1.33 -1.11
C MET A 1 -10.36 -0.74 0.20
N ASP A 2 -11.10 -0.90 1.30
CA ASP A 2 -10.64 -0.41 2.61
C ASP A 2 -9.64 -1.40 3.22
N TYR A 3 -8.36 -1.17 2.95
CA TYR A 3 -7.28 -2.04 3.41
C TYR A 3 -6.97 -1.89 4.91
N LYS A 4 -7.51 -0.85 5.57
CA LYS A 4 -7.33 -0.64 7.02
C LYS A 4 -8.05 -1.72 7.84
N ASN A 5 -9.10 -2.32 7.29
CA ASN A 5 -9.90 -3.38 7.91
C ASN A 5 -9.67 -4.73 7.20
N SER A 6 -8.40 -5.11 7.06
CA SER A 6 -8.04 -6.39 6.45
C SER A 6 -8.52 -7.58 7.28
N LYS A 7 -9.17 -8.55 6.62
CA LYS A 7 -9.50 -9.86 7.20
C LYS A 7 -8.37 -10.89 7.01
N ALA A 8 -7.20 -10.45 6.55
CA ALA A 8 -6.05 -11.32 6.40
C ALA A 8 -5.59 -11.83 7.78
N ALA A 9 -5.11 -13.08 7.82
CA ALA A 9 -4.57 -13.65 9.05
C ALA A 9 -3.27 -12.94 9.45
N ASN A 10 -3.08 -12.70 10.75
CA ASN A 10 -1.86 -12.08 11.29
C ASN A 10 -0.65 -13.03 11.27
N THR A 11 -0.90 -14.33 11.16
CA THR A 11 0.11 -15.39 11.14
C THR A 11 -0.21 -16.38 10.02
N THR A 12 0.75 -17.25 9.70
CA THR A 12 0.51 -18.37 8.80
C THR A 12 -0.57 -19.27 9.37
N VAL A 13 -1.57 -19.60 8.55
CA VAL A 13 -2.62 -20.57 8.86
C VAL A 13 -2.63 -21.65 7.79
N THR A 14 -2.96 -22.86 8.19
CA THR A 14 -3.11 -23.98 7.25
C THR A 14 -4.47 -23.89 6.58
N TYR A 15 -4.50 -23.96 5.25
CA TYR A 15 -5.72 -23.96 4.46
C TYR A 15 -6.04 -25.36 3.92
N ASP A 16 -7.32 -25.64 3.73
CA ASP A 16 -7.79 -26.87 3.09
C ASP A 16 -7.51 -26.81 1.57
N LYS A 17 -6.67 -27.74 1.09
CA LYS A 17 -6.30 -27.85 -0.34
C LYS A 17 -7.54 -28.00 -1.23
N ASN A 18 -8.51 -28.81 -0.81
CA ASN A 18 -9.68 -29.12 -1.65
C ASN A 18 -10.54 -27.88 -1.86
N GLN A 19 -10.65 -27.02 -0.84
CA GLN A 19 -11.39 -25.77 -0.95
C GLN A 19 -10.70 -24.75 -1.87
N ILE A 20 -9.36 -24.71 -1.87
CA ILE A 20 -8.58 -23.84 -2.75
C ILE A 20 -8.63 -24.33 -4.20
N GLU A 21 -8.63 -25.65 -4.41
CA GLU A 21 -8.63 -26.27 -5.73
C GLU A 21 -10.03 -26.32 -6.37
N ALA A 22 -11.10 -26.43 -5.59
CA ALA A 22 -12.47 -26.55 -6.08
C ALA A 22 -12.90 -25.53 -7.17
N PRO A 23 -12.49 -24.25 -7.14
CA PRO A 23 -12.90 -23.27 -8.15
C PRO A 23 -12.22 -23.45 -9.51
N THR A 24 -11.03 -24.05 -9.56
CA THR A 24 -10.22 -24.19 -10.78
C THR A 24 -10.03 -25.65 -11.21
N GLU A 25 -10.38 -26.60 -10.34
CA GLU A 25 -10.07 -28.03 -10.47
C GLU A 25 -8.57 -28.33 -10.66
N ASN A 26 -7.72 -27.33 -10.37
CA ASN A 26 -6.28 -27.41 -10.52
C ASN A 26 -5.59 -26.52 -9.47
N ILE A 27 -4.91 -27.16 -8.53
CA ILE A 27 -4.22 -26.46 -7.44
C ILE A 27 -3.14 -25.47 -7.93
N TYR A 28 -2.42 -25.76 -9.01
CA TYR A 28 -1.36 -24.90 -9.52
C TYR A 28 -1.92 -23.63 -10.16
N GLU A 29 -3.05 -23.76 -10.87
CA GLU A 29 -3.76 -22.62 -11.43
C GLU A 29 -4.34 -21.73 -10.33
N ALA A 30 -4.98 -22.32 -9.31
CA ALA A 30 -5.50 -21.59 -8.16
C ALA A 30 -4.39 -20.76 -7.47
N ILE A 31 -3.23 -21.37 -7.21
CA ILE A 31 -2.08 -20.67 -6.61
C ILE A 31 -1.62 -19.52 -7.50
N THR A 32 -1.55 -19.73 -8.82
CA THR A 32 -1.12 -18.69 -9.77
C THR A 32 -2.07 -17.50 -9.78
N ILE A 33 -3.38 -17.75 -9.71
CA ILE A 33 -4.40 -16.70 -9.63
C ILE A 33 -4.28 -15.91 -8.33
N ILE A 34 -4.12 -16.60 -7.18
CA ILE A 34 -3.93 -15.97 -5.88
C ILE A 34 -2.68 -15.10 -5.87
N ALA A 35 -1.56 -15.59 -6.42
CA ALA A 35 -0.31 -14.84 -6.52
C ALA A 35 -0.47 -13.55 -7.35
N LYS A 36 -1.08 -13.65 -8.53
CA LYS A 36 -1.37 -12.48 -9.38
C LYS A 36 -2.26 -11.47 -8.67
N ARG A 37 -3.27 -11.93 -7.93
CA ARG A 37 -4.16 -11.04 -7.18
C ARG A 37 -3.44 -10.37 -6.02
N ALA A 38 -2.53 -11.07 -5.34
CA ALA A 38 -1.70 -10.50 -4.28
C ALA A 38 -0.77 -9.39 -4.82
N GLU A 39 -0.21 -9.58 -6.01
CA GLU A 39 0.62 -8.57 -6.67
C GLU A 39 -0.18 -7.30 -7.00
N GLN A 40 -1.40 -7.43 -7.54
CA GLN A 40 -2.29 -6.28 -7.78
C GLN A 40 -2.55 -5.48 -6.51
N ILE A 41 -2.90 -6.16 -5.42
CA ILE A 41 -3.17 -5.51 -4.13
C ILE A 41 -1.92 -4.80 -3.60
N SER A 42 -0.74 -5.41 -3.75
CA SER A 42 0.53 -4.84 -3.33
C SER A 42 0.85 -3.54 -4.08
N VAL A 43 0.65 -3.53 -5.40
CA VAL A 43 0.84 -2.34 -6.23
C VAL A 43 -0.14 -1.23 -5.85
N ASP A 44 -1.42 -1.57 -5.71
CA ASP A 44 -2.45 -0.61 -5.30
C ASP A 44 -2.13 0.03 -3.95
N LEU A 45 -1.73 -0.78 -2.96
CA LEU A 45 -1.33 -0.31 -1.63
C LEU A 45 -0.12 0.62 -1.66
N LYS A 46 0.89 0.27 -2.47
CA LYS A 46 2.08 1.09 -2.64
C LYS A 46 1.72 2.44 -3.25
N ASN A 47 0.88 2.46 -4.28
CA ASN A 47 0.46 3.68 -4.94
C ASN A 47 -0.35 4.58 -3.98
N GLU A 48 -1.31 4.01 -3.25
CA GLU A 48 -2.10 4.75 -2.24
C GLU A 48 -1.21 5.34 -1.14
N LEU A 49 -0.18 4.60 -0.70
CA LEU A 49 0.78 5.11 0.28
C LEU A 49 1.59 6.29 -0.28
N VAL A 50 2.09 6.17 -1.51
CA VAL A 50 2.87 7.23 -2.17
C VAL A 50 2.02 8.49 -2.36
N GLU A 51 0.80 8.35 -2.87
CA GLU A 51 -0.14 9.46 -3.07
C GLU A 51 -0.40 10.20 -1.75
N LYS A 52 -0.66 9.47 -0.66
CA LYS A 52 -0.82 10.09 0.66
C LYS A 52 0.44 10.79 1.15
N LEU A 53 1.63 10.22 0.91
CA LEU A 53 2.88 10.86 1.31
C LEU A 53 3.16 12.14 0.51
N GLU A 54 2.76 12.19 -0.76
CA GLU A 54 2.82 13.41 -1.58
C GLU A 54 1.95 14.53 -1.00
N GLU A 55 0.77 14.22 -0.44
CA GLU A 55 -0.07 15.21 0.27
C GLU A 55 0.60 15.82 1.52
N PHE A 56 1.54 15.10 2.15
CA PHE A 56 2.29 15.58 3.32
C PHE A 56 3.67 16.15 2.97
N ALA A 57 4.12 15.99 1.73
CA ALA A 57 5.30 16.68 1.24
C ALA A 57 4.95 18.16 1.14
N THR A 58 5.13 18.90 2.24
CA THR A 58 5.06 20.36 2.23
C THR A 58 5.96 20.85 1.11
N TYR A 59 5.37 21.46 0.08
CA TYR A 59 6.11 22.28 -0.87
C TYR A 59 6.98 23.22 -0.04
N THR A 60 8.25 23.29 -0.39
CA THR A 60 9.32 24.05 0.27
C THR A 60 9.02 25.54 0.48
N ASP A 61 7.85 26.05 0.05
CA ASP A 61 7.34 27.39 0.32
C ASP A 61 7.39 27.78 1.80
N SER A 62 7.03 26.87 2.72
CA SER A 62 7.07 27.19 4.16
C SER A 62 8.50 27.35 4.70
N LEU A 63 9.49 26.69 4.10
CA LEU A 63 10.89 26.85 4.50
C LEU A 63 11.46 28.14 3.91
N GLU A 64 11.17 28.44 2.66
CA GLU A 64 11.61 29.68 1.98
C GLU A 64 11.03 30.93 2.69
N GLU A 65 9.77 30.90 3.11
CA GLU A 65 9.15 31.96 3.94
C GLU A 65 9.83 32.12 5.32
N VAL A 66 10.32 31.03 5.93
CA VAL A 66 11.10 31.08 7.19
C VAL A 66 12.52 31.64 6.98
N PHE A 67 13.12 31.39 5.81
CA PHE A 67 14.39 31.98 5.42
C PHE A 67 14.24 33.49 5.12
N GLU A 68 13.19 33.90 4.41
CA GLU A 68 12.89 35.32 4.15
C GLU A 68 12.61 36.10 5.45
N ASN A 69 11.87 35.51 6.40
CA ASN A 69 11.61 36.15 7.69
C ASN A 69 12.88 36.35 8.51
N LYS A 70 13.85 35.42 8.45
CA LYS A 70 15.14 35.60 9.15
C LYS A 70 16.00 36.70 8.53
N GLU A 71 16.07 36.73 7.20
CA GLU A 71 16.83 37.76 6.47
C GLU A 71 16.27 39.17 6.74
N GLN A 72 14.96 39.31 6.94
CA GLN A 72 14.33 40.59 7.30
C GLN A 72 14.63 41.09 8.73
N ILE A 73 15.00 40.21 9.67
CA ILE A 73 15.31 40.59 11.07
C ILE A 73 16.80 40.98 11.22
N GLU A 74 17.64 40.63 10.24
CA GLU A 74 19.09 40.91 10.22
C GLU A 74 19.48 42.30 9.64
N VAL A 75 18.50 43.15 9.29
CA VAL A 75 18.70 44.55 8.84
C VAL A 75 18.51 45.56 9.97
#